data_AF-A0A5C7GIH7-F1
#
_entry.id   AF-A0A5C7GIH7-F1
#
_cell.length_a   1.000
_cell.length_b   1.000
_cell.length_c   1.000
_cell.angle_alpha   90.00
_cell.angle_beta   90.00
_cell.angle_gamma   90.00
#
_symmetry.space_group_name_H-M   'P 1'
#
loop_
_entity.id
_entity.type
_entity.pdbx_description
1 polymer ?
#
loop_
_entity_poly.entity_id
_entity_poly.type
_entity_poly.pdbx_seq_one_letter_code
_entity_poly.pdbx_strand_id
1 'polypeptide(L)'
;MGFITSSLVLNYKFKAGGLLNKLEINKFVVIKTLIALILISFAFRYFDLFSNREVKLTNPTHVNRYNASNPENFSLVFMVLSVFRVLFFVPLIFYFANRINKKRLLIVCSFLFLLPFLEAYLRGSRRLIFESLGLLIVILFIFNKISLKSFKTLTTLIITIIILFGFSLSVLKSRVSENNKEFFSKIFNSQYNEFIPPKQEAIKFIQENNNILGHVYFSEIHLGQYITHGIFEMDYMLSAQPKHMYGKFNCYLFIKFFNKLGVSNIPLNSLNNPTNRITYITFFGGMFLDFGWFSIPFMFLFGVFQHKLLLLSRHSYILIPLSILLLFSNVFMLIFNFFRTQFLFSITIYVLFMGVMLIMPKSKEGNLP
;
A
#
# COMPACT_ATOMS: atom_id res chain seq x y z
N MET A 1 -6.23 -7.23 21.46
CA MET A 1 -7.00 -8.23 20.65
C MET A 1 -6.34 -8.61 19.31
N GLY A 2 -5.08 -8.26 19.03
CA GLY A 2 -4.38 -8.65 17.78
C GLY A 2 -3.53 -9.93 17.85
N PHE A 3 -3.44 -10.58 19.02
CA PHE A 3 -2.56 -11.73 19.24
C PHE A 3 -3.26 -13.09 19.24
N ILE A 4 -4.60 -13.15 19.32
CA ILE A 4 -5.35 -14.42 19.29
C ILE A 4 -5.60 -14.90 17.85
N THR A 5 -5.41 -14.04 16.84
CA THR A 5 -5.54 -14.41 15.43
C THR A 5 -4.27 -14.97 14.80
N SER A 6 -3.09 -14.78 15.40
CA SER A 6 -1.82 -15.23 14.79
C SER A 6 -1.67 -16.76 14.75
N SER A 7 -2.14 -17.46 15.80
CA SER A 7 -2.15 -18.93 15.84
C SER A 7 -3.14 -19.53 14.84
N LEU A 8 -4.27 -18.85 14.62
CA LEU A 8 -5.22 -19.22 13.57
C LEU A 8 -4.63 -18.99 12.19
N VAL A 9 -4.05 -17.81 11.91
CA VAL A 9 -3.46 -17.43 10.60
C VAL A 9 -2.31 -18.36 10.17
N LEU A 10 -1.46 -18.83 11.10
CA LEU A 10 -0.31 -19.69 10.78
C LEU A 10 -0.69 -21.13 10.37
N ASN A 11 -1.91 -21.59 10.67
CA ASN A 11 -2.43 -22.89 10.23
C ASN A 11 -3.46 -22.79 9.07
N TYR A 12 -3.60 -21.62 8.42
CA TYR A 12 -4.56 -21.46 7.30
C TYR A 12 -4.14 -22.23 6.05
N LYS A 13 -4.82 -23.35 5.79
CA LYS A 13 -4.88 -23.95 4.45
C LYS A 13 -6.13 -23.46 3.75
N PHE A 14 -5.98 -22.59 2.74
CA PHE A 14 -7.04 -22.29 1.79
C PHE A 14 -7.36 -23.57 0.98
N LYS A 15 -8.41 -24.29 1.38
CA LYS A 15 -9.09 -25.27 0.53
C LYS A 15 -10.22 -24.53 -0.19
N ALA A 16 -9.89 -23.87 -1.31
CA ALA A 16 -10.89 -23.23 -2.14
C ALA A 16 -11.78 -24.30 -2.80
N GLY A 17 -12.99 -24.45 -2.28
CA GLY A 17 -14.05 -25.25 -2.88
C GLY A 17 -15.38 -24.80 -2.29
N GLY A 18 -16.29 -24.30 -3.13
CA GLY A 18 -17.67 -24.08 -2.68
C GLY A 18 -18.48 -23.07 -3.47
N LEU A 19 -18.05 -21.81 -3.58
CA LEU A 19 -18.98 -20.75 -4.00
C LEU A 19 -19.04 -20.53 -5.52
N LEU A 20 -17.95 -20.77 -6.25
CA LEU A 20 -17.94 -20.65 -7.71
C LEU A 20 -18.42 -21.91 -8.43
N ASN A 21 -18.62 -23.02 -7.73
CA ASN A 21 -19.45 -24.09 -8.27
C ASN A 21 -20.88 -23.61 -8.55
N LYS A 22 -21.33 -22.49 -7.95
CA LYS A 22 -22.64 -21.88 -8.27
C LYS A 22 -22.62 -20.82 -9.38
N LEU A 23 -21.48 -20.20 -9.68
CA LEU A 23 -21.40 -19.13 -10.69
C LEU A 23 -20.90 -19.63 -12.06
N GLU A 24 -20.36 -20.86 -12.15
CA GLU A 24 -19.90 -21.49 -13.41
C GLU A 24 -18.97 -20.62 -14.27
N ILE A 25 -18.28 -19.64 -13.70
CA ILE A 25 -17.40 -18.75 -14.47
C ILE A 25 -16.04 -19.41 -14.66
N ASN A 26 -15.57 -19.47 -15.90
CA ASN A 26 -14.27 -20.03 -16.23
C ASN A 26 -13.13 -19.21 -15.59
N LYS A 27 -12.43 -19.80 -14.60
CA LYS A 27 -11.30 -19.19 -13.88
C LYS A 27 -10.21 -18.61 -14.77
N PHE A 28 -9.97 -19.20 -15.95
CA PHE A 28 -8.97 -18.69 -16.89
C PHE A 28 -9.44 -17.42 -17.60
N VAL A 29 -10.73 -17.33 -17.90
CA VAL A 29 -11.33 -16.12 -18.49
C VAL A 29 -11.23 -14.97 -17.49
N VAL A 30 -11.60 -15.21 -16.22
CA VAL A 30 -11.48 -14.21 -15.15
C VAL A 30 -10.07 -13.65 -15.03
N ILE A 31 -9.06 -14.52 -14.94
CA ILE A 31 -7.66 -14.09 -14.80
C ILE A 31 -7.19 -13.34 -16.04
N LYS A 32 -7.53 -13.80 -17.25
CA LYS A 32 -7.13 -13.13 -18.50
C LYS A 32 -7.76 -11.73 -18.62
N THR A 33 -9.06 -11.61 -18.31
CA THR A 33 -9.75 -10.31 -18.31
C THR A 33 -9.13 -9.37 -17.30
N LEU A 34 -8.84 -9.85 -16.08
CA LEU A 34 -8.17 -9.04 -15.07
C LEU A 34 -6.77 -8.58 -15.51
N ILE A 35 -5.97 -9.48 -16.09
CA ILE A 35 -4.66 -9.15 -16.66
C ILE A 35 -4.79 -8.06 -17.73
N ALA A 36 -5.74 -8.21 -18.65
CA ALA A 36 -5.97 -7.22 -19.71
C ALA A 36 -6.35 -5.84 -19.13
N LEU A 37 -7.30 -5.79 -18.20
CA LEU A 37 -7.70 -4.54 -17.53
C LEU A 37 -6.53 -3.84 -16.82
N ILE A 38 -5.69 -4.62 -16.13
CA ILE A 38 -4.52 -4.09 -15.42
C ILE A 38 -3.47 -3.59 -16.42
N LEU A 39 -3.15 -4.36 -17.47
CA LEU A 39 -2.18 -3.96 -18.50
C LEU A 39 -2.61 -2.66 -19.19
N ILE A 40 -3.87 -2.58 -19.63
CA ILE A 40 -4.43 -1.38 -20.26
C ILE A 40 -4.38 -0.20 -19.28
N SER A 41 -4.72 -0.42 -18.01
CA SER A 41 -4.65 0.63 -16.98
C SER A 41 -3.23 1.15 -16.76
N PHE A 42 -2.22 0.27 -16.75
CA PHE A 42 -0.83 0.69 -16.65
C PHE A 42 -0.34 1.38 -17.92
N ALA A 43 -0.78 0.95 -19.10
CA ALA A 43 -0.46 1.62 -20.36
C ALA A 43 -0.95 3.09 -20.34
N PHE A 44 -2.22 3.32 -19.98
CA PHE A 44 -2.75 4.68 -19.80
C PHE A 44 -2.02 5.45 -18.69
N ARG A 45 -1.68 4.79 -17.58
CA ARG A 45 -0.94 5.43 -16.49
C ARG A 45 0.44 5.91 -16.94
N TYR A 46 1.19 5.08 -17.66
CA TYR A 46 2.52 5.45 -18.14
C TYR A 46 2.44 6.48 -19.24
N PHE A 47 1.46 6.37 -20.15
CA PHE A 47 1.22 7.42 -21.13
C PHE A 47 0.95 8.78 -20.45
N ASP A 48 0.08 8.83 -19.43
CA ASP A 48 -0.14 10.05 -18.64
C ASP A 48 1.14 10.57 -17.97
N LEU A 49 1.95 9.67 -17.39
CA LEU A 49 3.21 10.06 -16.74
C LEU A 49 4.22 10.65 -17.75
N PHE A 50 4.46 9.96 -18.85
CA PHE A 50 5.50 10.34 -19.82
C PHE A 50 5.06 11.48 -20.74
N SER A 51 3.84 11.44 -21.25
CA SER A 51 3.35 12.37 -22.28
C SER A 51 2.73 13.63 -21.66
N ASN A 52 1.78 13.48 -20.73
CA ASN A 52 1.08 14.64 -20.17
C ASN A 52 1.84 15.30 -19.02
N ARG A 53 2.43 14.49 -18.15
CA ARG A 53 3.12 14.98 -16.95
C ARG A 53 4.62 15.11 -17.15
N GLU A 54 5.14 14.89 -18.36
CA GLU A 54 6.55 15.11 -18.71
C GLU A 54 7.55 14.48 -17.72
N VAL A 55 7.18 13.35 -17.11
CA VAL A 55 8.06 12.57 -16.25
C VAL A 55 9.03 11.81 -17.15
N LYS A 56 10.33 11.89 -16.91
CA LYS A 56 11.36 11.22 -17.73
C LYS A 56 12.28 10.38 -16.86
N LEU A 57 12.82 9.30 -17.42
CA LEU A 57 13.81 8.47 -16.73
C LEU A 57 15.12 9.21 -16.45
N THR A 58 15.46 10.19 -17.28
CA THR A 58 16.67 11.01 -17.16
C THR A 58 16.52 12.18 -16.18
N ASN A 59 15.30 12.56 -15.84
CA ASN A 59 15.05 13.67 -14.95
C ASN A 59 15.47 13.30 -13.51
N PRO A 60 16.03 14.25 -12.74
CA PRO A 60 16.19 14.09 -11.30
C PRO A 60 14.86 13.79 -10.61
N THR A 61 14.92 13.03 -9.52
CA THR A 61 13.74 12.60 -8.75
C THR A 61 12.85 13.78 -8.30
N HIS A 62 13.44 14.90 -7.88
CA HIS A 62 12.68 16.07 -7.43
C HIS A 62 11.88 16.71 -8.59
N VAL A 63 12.45 16.79 -9.79
CA VAL A 63 11.78 17.30 -11.00
C VAL A 63 10.60 16.41 -11.37
N ASN A 64 10.82 15.10 -11.46
CA ASN A 64 9.74 14.15 -11.75
C ASN A 64 8.62 14.21 -10.71
N ARG A 65 8.96 14.43 -9.43
CA ARG A 65 7.97 14.56 -8.37
C ARG A 65 7.14 15.83 -8.54
N TYR A 66 7.79 16.96 -8.84
CA TYR A 66 7.13 18.22 -9.15
C TYR A 66 6.15 18.05 -10.32
N ASN A 67 6.63 17.58 -11.47
CA ASN A 67 5.81 17.42 -12.67
C ASN A 67 4.64 16.43 -12.44
N ALA A 68 4.91 15.31 -11.76
CA ALA A 68 3.86 14.34 -11.42
C ALA A 68 2.79 14.89 -10.48
N SER A 69 3.10 15.91 -9.68
CA SER A 69 2.16 16.56 -8.77
C SER A 69 1.48 17.81 -9.35
N ASN A 70 1.97 18.35 -10.47
CA ASN A 70 1.44 19.57 -11.04
C ASN A 70 -0.05 19.40 -11.39
N PRO A 71 -0.96 20.22 -10.81
CA PRO A 71 -2.38 20.17 -11.11
C PRO A 71 -2.73 20.51 -12.56
N GLU A 72 -1.91 21.31 -13.24
CA GLU A 72 -2.14 21.74 -14.64
C GLU A 72 -2.00 20.56 -15.61
N ASN A 73 -1.06 19.66 -15.32
CA ASN A 73 -0.78 18.47 -16.15
C ASN A 73 -1.66 17.27 -15.80
N PHE A 74 -2.76 17.50 -15.06
CA PHE A 74 -3.67 16.44 -14.63
C PHE A 74 -4.72 16.13 -15.69
N SER A 75 -4.83 14.86 -16.11
CA SER A 75 -5.93 14.36 -16.91
C SER A 75 -6.90 13.50 -16.09
N LEU A 76 -8.17 13.92 -16.02
CA LEU A 76 -9.25 13.14 -15.41
C LEU A 76 -9.45 11.81 -16.17
N VAL A 77 -9.40 11.86 -17.50
CA VAL A 77 -9.61 10.70 -18.38
C VAL A 77 -8.58 9.62 -18.08
N PHE A 78 -7.28 9.96 -18.06
CA PHE A 78 -6.24 8.97 -17.76
C PHE A 78 -6.28 8.49 -16.31
N MET A 79 -6.75 9.31 -15.36
CA MET A 79 -6.99 8.86 -13.99
C MET A 79 -8.06 7.76 -13.95
N VAL A 80 -9.19 7.93 -14.65
CA VAL A 80 -10.27 6.94 -14.70
C VAL A 80 -9.84 5.69 -15.45
N LEU A 81 -9.20 5.84 -16.61
CA LEU A 81 -8.73 4.71 -17.41
C LEU A 81 -7.62 3.89 -16.73
N SER A 82 -6.94 4.45 -15.73
CA SER A 82 -5.86 3.78 -15.01
C SER A 82 -6.28 3.16 -13.68
N VAL A 83 -7.57 3.15 -13.31
CA VAL A 83 -8.00 2.71 -11.96
C VAL A 83 -7.65 1.26 -11.64
N PHE A 84 -7.74 0.33 -12.59
CA PHE A 84 -7.48 -1.09 -12.30
C PHE A 84 -6.02 -1.40 -12.00
N ARG A 85 -5.08 -0.46 -12.24
CA ARG A 85 -3.66 -0.65 -11.89
C ARG A 85 -3.44 -0.97 -10.41
N VAL A 86 -4.35 -0.52 -9.53
CA VAL A 86 -4.24 -0.78 -8.08
C VAL A 86 -4.47 -2.25 -7.72
N LEU A 87 -4.97 -3.06 -8.66
CA LEU A 87 -5.17 -4.50 -8.52
C LEU A 87 -3.99 -5.33 -9.07
N PHE A 88 -2.82 -4.73 -9.29
CA PHE A 88 -1.63 -5.39 -9.89
C PHE A 88 -1.26 -6.75 -9.27
N PHE A 89 -1.56 -6.95 -7.99
CA PHE A 89 -1.23 -8.16 -7.24
C PHE A 89 -2.30 -9.27 -7.34
N VAL A 90 -3.53 -8.92 -7.72
CA VAL A 90 -4.68 -9.83 -7.73
C VAL A 90 -4.49 -11.02 -8.70
N PRO A 91 -3.96 -10.85 -9.92
CA PRO A 91 -3.70 -11.98 -10.83
C PRO A 91 -2.77 -13.04 -10.21
N LEU A 92 -1.77 -12.62 -9.43
CA LEU A 92 -0.86 -13.53 -8.74
C LEU A 92 -1.59 -14.32 -7.65
N ILE A 93 -2.46 -13.66 -6.87
CA ILE A 93 -3.32 -14.32 -5.89
C ILE A 93 -4.22 -15.35 -6.56
N PHE A 94 -4.90 -14.99 -7.66
CA PHE A 94 -5.75 -15.92 -8.39
C PHE A 94 -4.98 -17.10 -8.97
N TYR A 95 -3.77 -16.88 -9.48
CA TYR A 95 -2.90 -17.94 -9.97
C TYR A 95 -2.61 -18.98 -8.87
N PHE A 96 -2.22 -18.54 -7.67
CA PHE A 96 -1.93 -19.44 -6.55
C PHE A 96 -3.18 -20.06 -5.93
N ALA A 97 -4.24 -19.28 -5.71
CA ALA A 97 -5.50 -19.75 -5.13
C ALA A 97 -6.14 -20.85 -5.98
N ASN A 98 -6.07 -20.73 -7.30
CA ASN A 98 -6.61 -21.71 -8.23
C ASN A 98 -5.63 -22.83 -8.60
N ARG A 99 -4.44 -22.86 -7.99
CA ARG A 99 -3.37 -23.86 -8.24
C ARG A 99 -3.07 -24.04 -9.73
N ILE A 100 -2.99 -22.94 -10.46
CA ILE A 100 -2.71 -22.98 -11.89
C ILE A 100 -1.23 -23.34 -12.10
N ASN A 101 -0.93 -24.26 -13.03
CA ASN A 101 0.42 -24.75 -13.29
C ASN A 101 1.01 -24.26 -14.64
N LYS A 102 0.53 -23.13 -15.17
CA LYS A 102 0.98 -22.57 -16.46
C LYS A 102 2.12 -21.56 -16.24
N LYS A 103 3.37 -21.98 -16.50
CA LYS A 103 4.57 -21.13 -16.32
C LYS A 103 4.48 -19.77 -17.01
N ARG A 104 4.01 -19.72 -18.26
CA ARG A 104 3.83 -18.46 -19.00
C ARG A 104 2.88 -17.49 -18.28
N LEU A 105 1.80 -18.00 -17.69
CA LEU A 105 0.85 -17.18 -16.94
C LEU A 105 1.47 -16.65 -15.64
N LEU A 106 2.27 -17.46 -14.94
CA LEU A 106 3.00 -17.00 -13.76
C LEU A 106 3.94 -15.83 -14.11
N ILE A 107 4.67 -15.92 -15.22
CA ILE A 107 5.56 -14.85 -15.68
C ILE A 107 4.77 -13.55 -15.89
N VAL A 108 3.60 -13.62 -16.54
CA VAL A 108 2.74 -12.44 -16.76
C VAL A 108 2.23 -11.87 -15.43
N CYS A 109 1.75 -12.72 -14.51
CA CYS A 109 1.30 -12.27 -13.18
C CYS A 109 2.44 -11.62 -12.39
N SER A 110 3.64 -12.18 -12.44
CA SER A 110 4.83 -11.62 -11.80
C SER A 110 5.27 -10.31 -12.45
N PHE A 111 5.21 -10.20 -13.79
CA PHE A 111 5.52 -8.96 -14.50
C PHE A 111 4.56 -7.83 -14.09
N LEU A 112 3.26 -8.10 -14.02
CA LEU A 112 2.27 -7.13 -13.52
C LEU A 112 2.61 -6.66 -12.11
N PHE A 113 3.10 -7.55 -11.26
CA PHE A 113 3.51 -7.24 -9.91
C PHE A 113 4.68 -6.25 -9.83
N LEU A 114 5.56 -6.26 -10.83
CA LEU A 114 6.73 -5.39 -10.90
C LEU A 114 6.41 -4.00 -11.46
N LEU A 115 5.28 -3.82 -12.16
CA LEU A 115 4.95 -2.52 -12.77
C LEU A 115 4.97 -1.35 -11.76
N PRO A 116 4.38 -1.43 -10.55
CA PRO A 116 4.47 -0.36 -9.56
C PRO A 116 5.89 0.11 -9.22
N PHE A 117 6.93 -0.72 -9.40
CA PHE A 117 8.31 -0.38 -9.09
C PHE A 117 8.87 0.66 -10.06
N LEU A 118 8.44 0.62 -11.34
CA LEU A 118 8.81 1.64 -12.30
C LEU A 118 8.22 3.00 -11.90
N GLU A 119 6.94 3.04 -11.52
CA GLU A 119 6.31 4.27 -11.01
C GLU A 119 7.02 4.75 -9.72
N ALA A 120 7.40 3.81 -8.84
CA ALA A 120 8.13 4.12 -7.62
C ALA A 120 9.49 4.73 -7.90
N TYR A 121 10.24 4.19 -8.84
CA TYR A 121 11.53 4.72 -9.28
C TYR A 121 11.38 6.13 -9.87
N LEU A 122 10.48 6.30 -10.85
CA LEU A 122 10.23 7.58 -11.52
C LEU A 122 9.88 8.69 -10.54
N ARG A 123 9.04 8.39 -9.55
CA ARG A 123 8.57 9.36 -8.54
C ARG A 123 9.49 9.45 -7.32
N GLY A 124 10.53 8.62 -7.25
CA GLY A 124 11.34 8.38 -6.05
C GLY A 124 10.48 8.10 -4.81
N SER A 125 9.49 7.22 -4.94
CA SER A 125 8.57 6.86 -3.86
C SER A 125 8.97 5.55 -3.21
N ARG A 126 9.62 5.64 -2.05
CA ARG A 126 9.98 4.46 -1.22
C ARG A 126 8.75 3.62 -0.86
N ARG A 127 7.65 4.30 -0.55
CA ARG A 127 6.37 3.71 -0.15
C ARG A 127 5.87 2.66 -1.15
N LEU A 128 5.83 2.99 -2.45
CA LEU A 128 5.29 2.10 -3.47
C LEU A 128 6.06 0.77 -3.57
N ILE A 129 7.38 0.80 -3.35
CA ILE A 129 8.22 -0.40 -3.32
C ILE A 129 7.99 -1.20 -2.04
N PHE A 130 8.03 -0.56 -0.88
CA PHE A 130 7.82 -1.25 0.41
C PHE A 130 6.43 -1.89 0.50
N GLU A 131 5.39 -1.19 0.04
CA GLU A 131 4.02 -1.70 0.03
C GLU A 131 3.88 -2.91 -0.91
N SER A 132 4.42 -2.81 -2.13
CA SER A 132 4.35 -3.91 -3.10
C SER A 132 5.13 -5.13 -2.60
N LEU A 133 6.35 -4.96 -2.07
CA LEU A 133 7.13 -6.09 -1.55
C LEU A 133 6.54 -6.69 -0.28
N GLY A 134 6.05 -5.87 0.64
CA GLY A 134 5.36 -6.36 1.83
C GLY A 134 4.14 -7.20 1.45
N LEU A 135 3.37 -6.75 0.46
CA LEU A 135 2.22 -7.50 -0.05
C LEU A 135 2.67 -8.81 -0.73
N LEU A 136 3.77 -8.80 -1.48
CA LEU A 136 4.33 -10.02 -2.08
C LEU A 136 4.70 -11.04 -1.03
N ILE A 137 5.40 -10.61 0.03
CA ILE A 137 5.83 -11.46 1.14
C ILE A 137 4.59 -12.09 1.80
N VAL A 138 3.55 -11.30 2.09
CA VAL A 138 2.29 -11.80 2.66
C VAL A 138 1.64 -12.84 1.74
N ILE A 139 1.55 -12.57 0.43
CA ILE A 139 1.01 -13.52 -0.57
C ILE A 139 1.81 -14.83 -0.56
N LEU A 140 3.14 -14.75 -0.63
CA LEU A 140 4.00 -15.92 -0.67
C LEU A 140 3.91 -16.75 0.62
N PHE A 141 3.81 -16.11 1.79
CA PHE A 141 3.59 -16.80 3.06
C PHE A 141 2.24 -17.51 3.09
N ILE A 142 1.15 -16.81 2.75
CA ILE A 142 -0.21 -17.36 2.79
C ILE A 142 -0.35 -18.58 1.88
N PHE A 143 0.30 -18.56 0.71
CA PHE A 143 0.28 -19.69 -0.22
C PHE A 143 1.43 -20.70 -0.02
N ASN A 144 2.14 -20.63 1.11
CA ASN A 144 3.24 -21.52 1.48
C ASN A 144 4.31 -21.66 0.39
N LYS A 145 4.61 -20.57 -0.32
CA LYS A 145 5.68 -20.51 -1.33
C LYS A 145 7.04 -20.24 -0.72
N ILE A 146 7.06 -19.68 0.49
CA ILE A 146 8.26 -19.42 1.29
C ILE A 146 8.03 -19.91 2.72
N SER A 147 9.10 -20.24 3.43
CA SER A 147 9.05 -20.69 4.83
C SER A 147 10.17 -20.02 5.62
N LEU A 148 9.83 -19.40 6.76
CA LEU A 148 10.81 -18.77 7.66
C LEU A 148 11.82 -19.77 8.24
N LYS A 149 11.52 -21.07 8.22
CA LYS A 149 12.44 -22.13 8.66
C LYS A 149 13.51 -22.45 7.61
N SER A 150 13.32 -22.05 6.35
CA SER A 150 14.27 -22.31 5.29
C SER A 150 15.40 -21.29 5.31
N PHE A 151 16.64 -21.76 5.48
CA PHE A 151 17.82 -20.90 5.41
C PHE A 151 17.87 -20.07 4.11
N LYS A 152 17.51 -20.68 2.96
CA LYS A 152 17.43 -19.97 1.66
C LYS A 152 16.42 -18.81 1.68
N THR A 153 15.27 -19.02 2.32
CA THR A 153 14.26 -17.96 2.45
C THR A 153 14.78 -16.86 3.35
N LEU A 154 15.39 -17.21 4.48
CA LEU A 154 15.94 -16.26 5.44
C LEU A 154 17.05 -15.41 4.80
N THR A 155 18.01 -16.03 4.12
CA THR A 155 19.10 -15.30 3.42
C THR A 155 18.55 -14.40 2.34
N THR A 156 17.58 -14.86 1.54
CA THR A 156 16.95 -14.03 0.50
C THR A 156 16.21 -12.83 1.10
N LEU A 157 15.50 -13.01 2.21
CA LEU A 157 14.82 -11.92 2.92
C LEU A 157 15.82 -10.90 3.47
N ILE A 158 16.92 -11.35 4.09
CA ILE A 158 17.99 -10.49 4.59
C ILE A 158 18.60 -9.67 3.46
N ILE A 159 18.97 -10.31 2.34
CA ILE A 159 19.52 -9.62 1.15
C ILE A 159 18.51 -8.60 0.63
N THR A 160 17.22 -8.97 0.55
CA THR A 160 16.16 -8.06 0.11
C THR A 160 16.05 -6.84 1.02
N ILE A 161 16.11 -7.04 2.34
CA ILE A 161 16.09 -5.94 3.33
C ILE A 161 17.30 -5.03 3.14
N ILE A 162 18.50 -5.57 2.95
CA ILE A 162 19.73 -4.79 2.72
C ILE A 162 19.62 -3.95 1.43
N ILE A 163 19.13 -4.54 0.34
CA ILE A 163 18.91 -3.83 -0.93
C ILE A 163 17.88 -2.69 -0.74
N LEU A 164 16.76 -2.97 -0.07
CA LEU A 164 15.73 -1.98 0.19
C LEU A 164 16.21 -0.85 1.09
N PHE A 165 17.07 -1.16 2.04
CA PHE A 165 17.72 -0.19 2.91
C PHE A 165 18.59 0.76 2.09
N GLY A 166 19.48 0.22 1.25
CA GLY A 166 20.33 1.03 0.36
C GLY A 166 19.51 1.89 -0.60
N PHE A 167 18.46 1.33 -1.20
CA PHE A 167 17.53 2.07 -2.04
C PHE A 167 16.81 3.21 -1.29
N SER A 168 16.31 2.93 -0.08
CA SER A 168 15.64 3.92 0.76
C SER A 168 16.54 5.11 1.09
N LEU A 169 17.81 4.84 1.43
CA LEU A 169 18.81 5.87 1.69
C LEU A 169 19.13 6.69 0.44
N SER A 170 19.31 6.04 -0.70
CA SER A 170 19.55 6.73 -1.98
C SER A 170 18.42 7.70 -2.33
N VAL A 171 17.17 7.25 -2.20
CA VAL A 171 15.99 8.09 -2.44
C VAL A 171 15.86 9.24 -1.42
N LEU A 172 16.27 9.04 -0.16
CA LEU A 172 16.30 10.13 0.81
C LEU A 172 17.32 11.20 0.44
N LYS A 173 18.55 10.78 0.10
CA LYS A 173 19.62 11.71 -0.30
C LYS A 173 19.25 12.46 -1.57
N SER A 174 18.67 11.79 -2.57
CA SER A 174 18.28 12.43 -3.85
C SER A 174 17.16 13.47 -3.72
N ARG A 175 16.39 13.45 -2.62
CA ARG A 175 15.33 14.42 -2.35
C ARG A 175 15.81 15.73 -1.75
N VAL A 176 16.98 15.74 -1.13
CA VAL A 176 17.46 16.90 -0.35
C VAL A 176 18.53 17.68 -1.11
N SER A 177 19.12 17.12 -2.18
CA SER A 177 20.00 17.82 -3.16
C SER A 177 21.03 18.77 -2.54
N GLU A 178 21.61 18.43 -1.41
CA GLU A 178 22.49 19.29 -0.61
C GLU A 178 23.59 18.45 0.06
N ASN A 179 24.63 19.12 0.57
CA ASN A 179 25.76 18.48 1.22
C ASN A 179 25.32 17.59 2.42
N ASN A 180 26.08 16.52 2.71
CA ASN A 180 25.71 15.54 3.74
C ASN A 180 25.39 16.13 5.12
N LYS A 181 26.08 17.21 5.54
CA LYS A 181 25.81 17.89 6.83
C LYS A 181 24.45 18.60 6.86
N GLU A 182 24.08 19.28 5.78
CA GLU A 182 22.79 19.94 5.64
C GLU A 182 21.64 18.93 5.54
N PHE A 183 21.88 17.80 4.87
CA PHE A 183 20.96 16.66 4.83
C PHE A 183 20.58 16.18 6.23
N PHE A 184 21.57 15.87 7.08
CA PHE A 184 21.30 15.40 8.43
C PHE A 184 20.59 16.45 9.28
N SER A 185 21.00 17.72 9.19
CA SER A 185 20.37 18.83 9.93
C SER A 185 18.88 18.97 9.57
N LYS A 186 18.53 19.00 8.28
CA LYS A 186 17.14 19.11 7.83
C LYS A 186 16.27 17.92 8.25
N ILE A 187 16.84 16.71 8.26
CA ILE A 187 16.10 15.52 8.69
C ILE A 187 15.90 15.52 10.21
N PHE A 188 16.89 15.92 11.00
CA PHE A 188 16.75 15.99 12.46
C PHE A 188 15.80 17.09 12.92
N ASN A 189 15.65 18.17 12.14
CA ASN A 189 14.71 19.25 12.42
C ASN A 189 13.30 19.01 11.81
N SER A 190 13.02 17.81 11.32
CA SER A 190 11.71 17.49 10.75
C SER A 190 10.62 17.33 11.82
N GLN A 191 9.37 17.56 11.44
CA GLN A 191 8.23 17.61 12.37
C GLN A 191 7.94 16.30 13.10
N TYR A 192 8.32 15.14 12.54
CA TYR A 192 8.14 13.85 13.22
C TYR A 192 9.14 13.61 14.36
N ASN A 193 10.14 14.48 14.51
CA ASN A 193 11.09 14.43 15.63
C ASN A 193 10.67 15.31 16.81
N GLU A 194 9.57 16.05 16.69
CA GLU A 194 9.15 16.98 17.73
C GLU A 194 8.78 16.27 19.04
N PHE A 195 8.12 15.10 18.96
CA PHE A 195 7.76 14.31 20.14
C PHE A 195 8.89 13.45 20.69
N ILE A 196 9.79 12.99 19.82
CA ILE A 196 10.93 12.15 20.21
C ILE A 196 12.19 12.66 19.49
N PRO A 197 12.78 13.76 19.99
CA PRO A 197 14.01 14.29 19.42
C PRO A 197 15.15 13.30 19.65
N PRO A 198 16.03 13.08 18.66
CA PRO A 198 17.22 12.26 18.86
C PRO A 198 18.16 12.93 19.87
N LYS A 199 18.84 12.11 20.68
CA LYS A 199 19.87 12.61 21.61
C LYS A 199 20.96 13.35 20.84
N GLN A 200 21.45 14.46 21.40
CA GLN A 200 22.51 15.26 20.78
C GLN A 200 23.79 14.43 20.50
N GLU A 201 24.13 13.50 21.40
CA GLU A 201 25.25 12.56 21.22
C GLU A 201 25.09 11.72 19.96
N ALA A 202 23.89 11.22 19.69
CA ALA A 202 23.60 10.42 18.50
C ALA A 202 23.66 11.28 17.22
N ILE A 203 23.19 12.52 17.29
CA ILE A 203 23.29 13.48 16.17
C ILE A 203 24.77 13.75 15.85
N LYS A 204 25.59 14.07 16.86
CA LYS A 204 27.04 14.30 16.71
C LYS A 204 27.72 13.07 16.11
N PHE A 205 27.46 11.89 16.66
CA PHE A 205 28.00 10.64 16.15
C PHE A 205 27.72 10.44 14.65
N ILE A 206 26.47 10.66 14.21
CA ILE A 206 26.07 10.50 12.80
C ILE A 206 26.71 11.56 11.90
N GLN A 207 26.82 12.80 12.37
CA GLN A 207 27.42 13.90 11.62
C GLN A 207 28.94 13.74 11.46
N GLU A 208 29.61 13.22 12.49
CA GLU A 208 31.05 12.96 12.50
C GLU A 208 31.42 11.69 11.72
N ASN A 209 30.52 10.68 11.70
CA ASN A 209 30.75 9.41 11.03
C ASN A 209 29.96 9.29 9.72
N ASN A 210 30.49 9.84 8.62
CA ASN A 210 29.90 9.65 7.28
C ASN A 210 30.23 8.27 6.65
N ASN A 211 30.36 7.23 7.47
CA ASN A 211 30.63 5.85 7.05
C ASN A 211 29.35 4.99 7.11
N ILE A 212 29.47 3.70 6.78
CA ILE A 212 28.35 2.76 6.81
C ILE A 212 27.70 2.72 8.20
N LEU A 213 28.51 2.76 9.26
CA LEU A 213 28.02 2.71 10.63
C LEU A 213 27.13 3.91 10.96
N GLY A 214 27.57 5.13 10.64
CA GLY A 214 26.74 6.33 10.83
C GLY A 214 25.45 6.31 10.01
N HIS A 215 25.46 5.75 8.80
CA HIS A 215 24.24 5.55 8.00
C HIS A 215 23.28 4.50 8.57
N VAL A 216 23.81 3.45 9.21
CA VAL A 216 23.00 2.46 9.94
C VAL A 216 22.32 3.12 11.14
N TYR A 217 23.09 3.80 12.00
CA TYR A 217 22.54 4.53 13.16
C TYR A 217 21.50 5.58 12.77
N PHE A 218 21.78 6.36 11.72
CA PHE A 218 20.81 7.32 11.17
C PHE A 218 19.49 6.65 10.79
N SER A 219 19.58 5.53 10.09
CA SER A 219 18.40 4.84 9.60
C SER A 219 17.61 4.16 10.71
N GLU A 220 18.29 3.65 11.74
CA GLU A 220 17.67 3.10 12.93
C GLU A 220 16.85 4.16 13.67
N ILE A 221 17.45 5.31 13.97
CA ILE A 221 16.74 6.44 14.60
C ILE A 221 15.54 6.85 13.75
N HIS A 222 15.76 6.99 12.44
CA HIS A 222 14.71 7.43 11.54
C HIS A 222 13.57 6.42 11.44
N LEU A 223 13.86 5.11 11.40
CA LEU A 223 12.87 4.04 11.38
C LEU A 223 12.12 3.97 12.71
N GLY A 224 12.83 4.06 13.83
CA GLY A 224 12.24 4.08 15.17
C GLY A 224 11.23 5.21 15.30
N GLN A 225 11.61 6.42 14.93
CA GLN A 225 10.72 7.59 14.89
C GLN A 225 9.51 7.36 13.96
N TYR A 226 9.74 6.83 12.75
CA TYR A 226 8.66 6.50 11.82
C TYR A 226 7.66 5.48 12.38
N ILE A 227 8.11 4.52 13.19
CA ILE A 227 7.24 3.49 13.78
C ILE A 227 6.46 4.02 14.99
N THR A 228 7.07 4.89 15.80
CA THR A 228 6.49 5.30 17.09
C THR A 228 5.70 6.60 17.02
N HIS A 229 6.01 7.51 16.09
CA HIS A 229 5.42 8.87 16.08
C HIS A 229 3.89 8.89 16.04
N GLY A 230 3.26 7.91 15.40
CA GLY A 230 1.80 7.84 15.29
C GLY A 230 1.10 7.66 16.64
N ILE A 231 1.78 7.13 17.66
CA ILE A 231 1.25 7.03 19.03
C ILE A 231 1.25 8.41 19.71
N PHE A 232 2.34 9.15 19.59
CA PHE A 232 2.44 10.50 20.17
C PHE A 232 1.53 11.50 19.45
N GLU A 233 1.35 11.35 18.13
CA GLU A 233 0.37 12.17 17.40
C GLU A 233 -1.06 11.88 17.88
N MET A 234 -1.38 10.63 18.26
CA MET A 234 -2.68 10.31 18.87
C MET A 234 -2.86 11.00 20.23
N ASP A 235 -1.84 11.00 21.08
CA ASP A 235 -1.88 11.71 22.37
C ASP A 235 -2.11 13.22 22.19
N TYR A 236 -1.39 13.83 21.25
CA TYR A 236 -1.63 15.22 20.88
C TYR A 236 -3.05 15.46 20.37
N MET A 237 -3.59 14.56 19.54
CA MET A 237 -4.98 14.69 19.07
C MET A 237 -6.01 14.60 20.19
N LEU A 238 -5.75 13.78 21.23
CA LEU A 238 -6.63 13.69 22.40
C LEU A 238 -6.61 14.97 23.22
N SER A 239 -5.47 15.65 23.32
CA SER A 239 -5.39 16.94 24.03
C SER A 239 -5.92 18.10 23.20
N ALA A 240 -5.60 18.16 21.90
CA ALA A 240 -6.00 19.23 21.00
C ALA A 240 -7.47 19.19 20.58
N GLN A 241 -8.15 18.04 20.72
CA GLN A 241 -9.56 17.84 20.39
C GLN A 241 -9.95 18.42 19.01
N PRO A 242 -9.30 18.00 17.91
CA PRO A 242 -9.59 18.53 16.59
C PRO A 242 -11.03 18.19 16.17
N LYS A 243 -11.63 19.07 15.36
CA LYS A 243 -12.98 18.85 14.82
C LYS A 243 -13.03 17.54 14.02
N HIS A 244 -14.04 16.71 14.32
CA HIS A 244 -14.21 15.43 13.65
C HIS A 244 -14.55 15.59 12.16
N MET A 245 -14.00 14.71 11.34
CA MET A 245 -14.06 14.78 9.87
C MET A 245 -15.12 13.86 9.24
N TYR A 246 -15.83 13.05 10.03
CA TYR A 246 -16.98 12.24 9.62
C TYR A 246 -16.73 11.38 8.37
N GLY A 247 -15.56 10.74 8.30
CA GLY A 247 -15.16 9.85 7.21
C GLY A 247 -14.36 10.54 6.10
N LYS A 248 -14.33 11.89 6.05
CA LYS A 248 -13.63 12.63 5.00
C LYS A 248 -12.12 12.43 5.05
N PHE A 249 -11.56 12.20 6.24
CA PHE A 249 -10.12 11.97 6.39
C PHE A 249 -9.71 10.65 5.76
N ASN A 250 -10.37 9.54 6.10
CA ASN A 250 -10.06 8.23 5.52
C ASN A 250 -10.52 8.10 4.07
N CYS A 251 -11.59 8.79 3.67
CA CYS A 251 -12.04 8.82 2.27
C CYS A 251 -11.34 9.89 1.42
N TYR A 252 -10.15 10.35 1.83
CA TYR A 252 -9.43 11.45 1.17
C TYR A 252 -9.29 11.28 -0.36
N LEU A 253 -8.96 10.08 -0.85
CA LEU A 253 -8.86 9.83 -2.29
C LEU A 253 -10.20 10.01 -3.03
N PHE A 254 -11.31 9.61 -2.41
CA PHE A 254 -12.65 9.80 -2.98
C PHE A 254 -13.04 11.28 -2.98
N ILE A 255 -12.79 12.00 -1.88
CA ILE A 255 -13.04 13.45 -1.83
C ILE A 255 -12.21 14.18 -2.88
N LYS A 256 -10.93 13.82 -3.03
CA LYS A 256 -10.07 14.36 -4.09
C LYS A 256 -10.62 14.07 -5.49
N PHE A 257 -11.14 12.87 -5.71
CA PHE A 257 -11.77 12.47 -6.97
C PHE A 257 -13.03 13.29 -7.25
N PHE A 258 -13.98 13.37 -6.31
CA PHE A 258 -15.23 14.12 -6.46
C PHE A 258 -15.00 15.63 -6.60
N ASN A 259 -14.02 16.20 -5.90
CA ASN A 259 -13.61 17.58 -6.11
C ASN A 259 -13.13 17.82 -7.55
N LYS A 260 -12.35 16.88 -8.10
CA LYS A 260 -11.88 16.96 -9.48
C LYS A 260 -12.99 16.78 -10.52
N LEU A 261 -14.09 16.12 -10.16
CA LEU A 261 -15.30 16.06 -10.98
C LEU A 261 -16.19 17.30 -10.86
N GLY A 262 -15.88 18.24 -9.95
CA GLY A 262 -16.76 19.37 -9.66
C GLY A 262 -18.03 18.99 -8.86
N VAL A 263 -18.12 17.75 -8.36
CA VAL A 263 -19.27 17.25 -7.58
C VAL A 263 -19.20 17.72 -6.12
N SER A 264 -17.99 17.99 -5.62
CA SER A 264 -17.77 18.54 -4.28
C SER A 264 -16.74 19.67 -4.31
N ASN A 265 -16.72 20.51 -3.28
CA ASN A 265 -15.73 21.59 -3.14
C ASN A 265 -15.07 21.58 -1.74
N ILE A 266 -14.71 20.39 -1.26
CA ILE A 266 -14.18 20.24 0.10
C ILE A 266 -12.68 20.62 0.10
N PRO A 267 -12.23 21.57 0.94
CA PRO A 267 -10.84 22.01 0.93
C PRO A 267 -9.86 20.90 1.34
N LEU A 268 -9.05 20.44 0.39
CA LEU A 268 -8.13 19.31 0.60
C LEU A 268 -7.02 19.60 1.61
N ASN A 269 -6.63 20.87 1.78
CA ASN A 269 -5.58 21.25 2.73
C ASN A 269 -5.99 20.92 4.17
N SER A 270 -7.24 21.21 4.53
CA SER A 270 -7.79 20.90 5.85
C SER A 270 -7.85 19.40 6.16
N LEU A 271 -8.10 18.57 5.13
CA LEU A 271 -8.09 17.11 5.27
C LEU A 271 -6.68 16.52 5.29
N ASN A 272 -5.72 17.21 4.68
CA ASN A 272 -4.34 16.73 4.63
C ASN A 272 -3.66 16.83 5.98
N ASN A 273 -3.94 17.91 6.70
CA ASN A 273 -3.30 18.26 7.94
C ASN A 273 -4.32 18.72 9.03
N PRO A 274 -5.11 17.79 9.59
CA PRO A 274 -6.14 18.08 10.59
C PRO A 274 -5.62 18.78 11.84
N THR A 275 -4.42 18.40 12.28
CA THR A 275 -3.79 18.85 13.51
C THR A 275 -2.86 20.05 13.28
N ASN A 276 -2.79 20.54 12.03
CA ASN A 276 -1.77 21.47 11.55
C ASN A 276 -0.32 20.95 11.73
N ARG A 277 -0.13 19.67 12.05
CA ARG A 277 1.15 18.95 12.12
C ARG A 277 1.28 17.97 10.95
N ILE A 278 2.36 18.04 10.16
CA ILE A 278 2.60 17.16 9.01
C ILE A 278 3.24 15.85 9.50
N THR A 279 2.48 15.08 10.27
CA THR A 279 2.90 13.80 10.86
C THR A 279 1.95 12.69 10.41
N TYR A 280 2.49 11.49 10.14
CA TYR A 280 1.64 10.36 9.80
C TYR A 280 0.93 9.88 11.08
N ILE A 281 -0.27 9.36 10.91
CA ILE A 281 -1.02 8.79 12.01
C ILE A 281 -1.27 7.31 11.78
N THR A 282 -1.45 6.61 12.89
CA THR A 282 -1.86 5.20 12.90
C THR A 282 -3.27 5.05 12.33
N PHE A 283 -3.65 3.81 12.00
CA PHE A 283 -5.02 3.49 11.61
C PHE A 283 -6.04 3.98 12.65
N PHE A 284 -5.76 3.77 13.94
CA PHE A 284 -6.64 4.22 15.02
C PHE A 284 -6.75 5.74 15.08
N GLY A 285 -5.62 6.46 14.99
CA GLY A 285 -5.63 7.93 14.91
C GLY A 285 -6.49 8.42 13.75
N GLY A 286 -6.39 7.78 12.58
CA GLY A 286 -7.26 8.09 11.45
C GLY A 286 -8.74 7.91 11.72
N MET A 287 -9.12 6.84 12.41
CA MET A 287 -10.52 6.62 12.80
C MET A 287 -10.98 7.60 13.87
N PHE A 288 -10.10 7.98 14.80
CA PHE A 288 -10.41 8.97 15.83
C PHE A 288 -10.62 10.37 15.24
N LEU A 289 -9.86 10.77 14.21
CA LEU A 289 -10.13 12.02 13.50
C LEU A 289 -11.50 12.05 12.84
N ASP A 290 -11.93 10.92 12.28
CA ASP A 290 -13.22 10.86 11.60
C ASP A 290 -14.39 10.72 12.58
N PHE A 291 -14.25 9.95 13.66
CA PHE A 291 -15.37 9.50 14.48
C PHE A 291 -15.17 9.67 16.00
N GLY A 292 -14.05 10.23 16.46
CA GLY A 292 -13.72 10.36 17.88
C GLY A 292 -13.68 8.99 18.57
N TRP A 293 -14.28 8.91 19.77
CA TRP A 293 -14.35 7.67 20.54
C TRP A 293 -15.22 6.58 19.91
N PHE A 294 -16.07 6.89 18.92
CA PHE A 294 -16.75 5.86 18.12
C PHE A 294 -15.78 5.04 17.26
N SER A 295 -14.51 5.45 17.16
CA SER A 295 -13.44 4.62 16.59
C SER A 295 -13.28 3.26 17.30
N ILE A 296 -13.52 3.17 18.62
CA ILE A 296 -13.43 1.91 19.39
C ILE A 296 -14.48 0.88 18.92
N PRO A 297 -15.80 1.18 18.97
CA PRO A 297 -16.80 0.26 18.46
C PRO A 297 -16.63 0.02 16.95
N PHE A 298 -16.19 1.02 16.18
CA PHE A 298 -15.85 0.82 14.77
C PHE A 298 -14.76 -0.25 14.57
N MET A 299 -13.66 -0.20 15.33
CA MET A 299 -12.60 -1.19 15.26
C MET A 299 -13.09 -2.60 15.63
N PHE A 300 -13.96 -2.71 16.62
CA PHE A 300 -14.57 -3.98 16.99
C PHE A 300 -15.41 -4.55 15.84
N LEU A 301 -16.33 -3.75 15.28
CA LEU A 301 -17.16 -4.15 14.14
C LEU A 301 -16.32 -4.46 12.91
N PHE A 302 -15.24 -3.71 12.70
CA PHE A 302 -14.29 -3.95 11.61
C PHE A 302 -13.59 -5.31 11.78
N GLY A 303 -13.19 -5.68 13.00
CA GLY A 303 -12.67 -7.02 13.31
C GLY A 303 -13.68 -8.13 13.03
N VAL A 304 -14.95 -7.93 13.41
CA VAL A 304 -16.04 -8.88 13.10
C VAL A 304 -16.23 -9.02 11.59
N PHE A 305 -16.21 -7.91 10.85
CA PHE A 305 -16.28 -7.91 9.38
C PHE A 305 -15.11 -8.68 8.75
N GLN A 306 -13.88 -8.39 9.18
CA GLN A 306 -12.69 -9.11 8.72
C GLN A 306 -12.80 -10.62 8.95
N HIS A 307 -13.25 -11.02 10.14
CA HIS A 307 -13.44 -12.43 10.48
C HIS A 307 -14.46 -13.12 9.57
N LYS A 308 -15.63 -12.50 9.36
CA LYS A 308 -16.67 -13.02 8.46
C LYS A 308 -16.14 -13.14 7.03
N LEU A 309 -15.46 -12.13 6.51
CA LEU A 309 -14.89 -12.17 5.17
C LEU A 309 -13.85 -13.28 5.02
N LEU A 310 -13.00 -13.47 6.03
CA LEU A 310 -12.00 -14.53 6.04
C LEU A 310 -12.66 -15.92 5.99
N LEU A 311 -13.73 -16.15 6.77
CA LEU A 311 -14.49 -17.41 6.70
C LEU A 311 -15.11 -17.62 5.31
N LEU A 312 -15.74 -16.60 4.74
CA LEU A 312 -16.32 -16.68 3.40
C LEU A 312 -15.26 -16.95 2.32
N SER A 313 -14.05 -16.39 2.47
CA SER A 313 -12.95 -16.59 1.53
C SER A 313 -12.40 -18.02 1.50
N ARG A 314 -12.74 -18.86 2.50
CA ARG A 314 -12.46 -20.31 2.45
C ARG A 314 -13.24 -21.00 1.34
N HIS A 315 -14.46 -20.52 1.07
CA HIS A 315 -15.36 -21.12 0.08
C HIS A 315 -15.26 -20.45 -1.29
N SER A 316 -14.71 -19.25 -1.39
CA SER A 316 -14.62 -18.51 -2.65
C SER A 316 -13.23 -17.91 -2.86
N TYR A 317 -12.55 -18.32 -3.94
CA TYR A 317 -11.26 -17.74 -4.30
C TYR A 317 -11.35 -16.25 -4.67
N ILE A 318 -12.54 -15.78 -5.09
CA ILE A 318 -12.79 -14.37 -5.42
C ILE A 318 -12.65 -13.50 -4.17
N LEU A 319 -12.93 -14.02 -2.97
CA LEU A 319 -12.81 -13.21 -1.76
C LEU A 319 -11.40 -13.19 -1.18
N ILE A 320 -10.50 -14.07 -1.66
CA ILE A 320 -9.13 -14.18 -1.14
C ILE A 320 -8.32 -12.88 -1.29
N PRO A 321 -8.37 -12.14 -2.42
CA PRO A 321 -7.67 -10.86 -2.53
C PRO A 321 -8.08 -9.84 -1.48
N LEU A 322 -9.36 -9.75 -1.12
CA LEU A 322 -9.84 -8.86 -0.06
C LEU A 322 -9.31 -9.30 1.31
N SER A 323 -9.33 -10.62 1.60
CA SER A 323 -8.76 -11.16 2.83
C SER A 323 -7.27 -10.86 2.96
N ILE A 324 -6.50 -11.03 1.88
CA ILE A 324 -5.06 -10.72 1.86
C ILE A 324 -4.81 -9.23 2.08
N LEU A 325 -5.60 -8.36 1.44
CA LEU A 325 -5.55 -6.93 1.67
C LEU A 325 -5.77 -6.59 3.15
N LEU A 326 -6.84 -7.11 3.77
CA LEU A 326 -7.13 -6.83 5.19
C LEU A 326 -6.03 -7.33 6.12
N LEU A 327 -5.48 -8.53 5.86
CA LEU A 327 -4.33 -9.05 6.61
C LEU A 327 -3.11 -8.14 6.48
N PHE A 328 -2.80 -7.69 5.26
CA PHE A 328 -1.72 -6.74 5.01
C PHE A 328 -1.95 -5.44 5.80
N SER A 329 -3.16 -4.88 5.78
CA SER A 329 -3.48 -3.67 6.55
C SER A 329 -3.31 -3.87 8.06
N ASN A 330 -3.66 -5.05 8.60
CA ASN A 330 -3.53 -5.33 10.03
C ASN A 330 -2.06 -5.34 10.48
N VAL A 331 -1.14 -5.84 9.66
CA VAL A 331 0.30 -5.85 9.99
C VAL A 331 0.83 -4.44 10.21
N PHE A 332 0.32 -3.46 9.47
CA PHE A 332 0.83 -2.09 9.51
C PHE A 332 -0.08 -1.10 10.24
N MET A 333 -1.22 -1.52 10.78
CA MET A 333 -2.23 -0.61 11.34
C MET A 333 -1.71 0.26 12.49
N LEU A 334 -0.74 -0.26 13.26
CA LEU A 334 -0.10 0.44 14.37
C LEU A 334 0.92 1.49 13.92
N ILE A 335 1.36 1.44 12.67
CA ILE A 335 2.41 2.30 12.11
C ILE A 335 1.80 3.30 11.14
N PHE A 336 0.97 2.83 10.21
CA PHE A 336 0.42 3.62 9.13
C PHE A 336 -1.09 3.42 8.98
N ASN A 337 -1.79 4.51 8.77
CA ASN A 337 -3.16 4.47 8.27
C ASN A 337 -3.20 4.14 6.76
N PHE A 338 -3.14 2.86 6.44
CA PHE A 338 -3.31 2.36 5.07
C PHE A 338 -4.72 2.61 4.52
N PHE A 339 -5.73 2.69 5.39
CA PHE A 339 -7.13 2.95 5.01
C PHE A 339 -7.28 4.23 4.22
N ARG A 340 -6.69 5.32 4.72
CA ARG A 340 -6.71 6.65 4.08
C ARG A 340 -6.09 6.68 2.69
N THR A 341 -5.10 5.82 2.45
CA THR A 341 -4.22 5.95 1.30
C THR A 341 -4.77 5.14 0.14
N GLN A 342 -4.21 3.97 -0.14
CA GLN A 342 -4.57 3.17 -1.31
C GLN A 342 -5.58 2.08 -0.96
N PHE A 343 -5.76 1.76 0.32
CA PHE A 343 -6.48 0.56 0.74
C PHE A 343 -7.97 0.56 0.39
N LEU A 344 -8.71 1.59 0.83
CA LEU A 344 -10.13 1.73 0.51
C LEU A 344 -10.35 1.81 -0.99
N PHE A 345 -9.48 2.53 -1.70
CA PHE A 345 -9.54 2.63 -3.16
C PHE A 345 -9.35 1.27 -3.83
N SER A 346 -8.34 0.47 -3.42
CA SER A 346 -8.16 -0.89 -3.92
C SER A 346 -9.34 -1.81 -3.63
N ILE A 347 -9.96 -1.70 -2.45
CA ILE A 347 -11.19 -2.46 -2.14
C ILE A 347 -12.31 -2.06 -3.09
N THR A 348 -12.57 -0.76 -3.28
CA THR A 348 -13.63 -0.27 -4.16
C THR A 348 -13.42 -0.74 -5.59
N ILE A 349 -12.20 -0.59 -6.14
CA ILE A 349 -11.90 -1.06 -7.50
C ILE A 349 -12.02 -2.58 -7.62
N TYR A 350 -11.67 -3.34 -6.56
CA TYR A 350 -11.86 -4.78 -6.55
C TYR A 350 -13.33 -5.18 -6.50
N VAL A 351 -14.16 -4.49 -5.72
CA VAL A 351 -15.62 -4.70 -5.67
C VAL A 351 -16.25 -4.39 -7.03
N LEU A 352 -15.83 -3.31 -7.69
CA LEU A 352 -16.25 -3.02 -9.07
C LEU A 352 -15.85 -4.16 -10.03
N PHE A 353 -14.62 -4.68 -9.91
CA PHE A 353 -14.20 -5.84 -10.69
C PHE A 353 -15.07 -7.08 -10.42
N MET A 354 -15.45 -7.35 -9.16
CA MET A 354 -16.40 -8.42 -8.85
C MET A 354 -17.76 -8.20 -9.52
N GLY A 355 -18.23 -6.95 -9.61
CA GLY A 355 -19.42 -6.59 -10.39
C GLY A 355 -19.28 -6.92 -11.88
N VAL A 356 -18.13 -6.61 -12.48
CA VAL A 356 -17.81 -7.00 -13.87
C VAL A 356 -17.83 -8.51 -14.05
N MET A 357 -17.40 -9.29 -13.04
CA MET A 357 -17.45 -10.75 -13.13
C MET A 357 -18.89 -11.29 -13.22
N LEU A 358 -19.88 -10.64 -12.59
CA LEU A 358 -21.27 -11.08 -12.61
C LEU A 358 -21.92 -11.03 -14.00
N ILE A 359 -21.41 -10.16 -14.88
CA ILE A 359 -21.91 -10.00 -16.26
C ILE A 359 -21.11 -10.84 -17.27
N MET A 360 -20.07 -11.57 -16.84
CA MET A 360 -19.29 -12.42 -17.74
C MET A 360 -20.10 -13.65 -18.18
N PRO A 361 -19.91 -14.12 -19.43
CA PRO A 361 -20.59 -15.31 -19.90
C PRO A 361 -20.20 -16.51 -19.02
N LYS A 362 -21.21 -17.22 -18.51
CA LYS A 362 -21.03 -18.47 -17.77
C LYS A 362 -20.40 -19.51 -18.68
N SER A 363 -19.49 -20.31 -18.15
CA SER A 363 -18.92 -21.40 -18.91
C SER A 363 -20.00 -22.43 -19.16
N LYS A 364 -20.24 -22.79 -20.43
CA LYS A 364 -20.98 -24.02 -20.72
C LYS A 364 -20.19 -25.18 -20.10
N GLU A 365 -20.82 -25.92 -19.20
CA GLU A 365 -20.30 -27.21 -18.74
C GLU A 365 -19.91 -28.04 -19.98
N GLY A 366 -18.69 -28.58 -19.99
CA GLY A 366 -18.36 -29.64 -20.95
C GLY A 366 -17.13 -29.49 -21.85
N ASN A 367 -16.19 -28.57 -21.62
CA ASN A 367 -14.87 -28.64 -22.29
C ASN A 367 -13.73 -28.14 -21.38
N LEU A 368 -13.26 -29.02 -20.50
CA LEU A 368 -11.96 -28.90 -19.85
C LEU A 368 -10.94 -29.75 -20.64
N PRO A 369 -9.90 -29.15 -21.24
CA PRO A 369 -8.63 -29.85 -21.42
C PRO A 369 -7.83 -29.90 -20.10
#